data_AF-H9EA54-F1
#
_entry.id   AF-H9EA54-F1
#
_cell.length_a   1.000
_cell.length_b   1.000
_cell.length_c   1.000
_cell.angle_alpha   90.00
_cell.angle_beta   90.00
_cell.angle_gamma   90.00
#
_symmetry.space_group_name_H-M   'P 1'
#
loop_
_entity.id
_entity.type
_entity.pdbx_description
1 polymer ?
#
loop_
_entity_poly.entity_id
_entity_poly.type
_entity_poly.pdbx_seq_one_letter_code
_entity_poly.pdbx_strand_id
1 'polypeptide(L)'
;RTLLFALMMSLPALFNIGLLLFLVMFIYSIFGMSNFAYVKKESGIDDIFNFETFGNSIICLFEITTSAGWDGLLNPILNSAPPDCDPHLENPG
;
A
#
# COMPACT_ATOMS: atom_id res chain seq x y z
N ARG A 1 -20.49 23.68 -18.63
CA ARG A 1 -20.10 22.96 -19.88
C ARG A 1 -18.60 23.14 -20.19
N THR A 2 -18.04 24.35 -20.10
CA THR A 2 -16.61 24.65 -20.33
C THR A 2 -15.64 23.83 -19.46
N LEU A 3 -15.93 23.67 -18.15
CA LEU A 3 -15.07 22.90 -17.24
C LEU A 3 -14.98 21.40 -17.58
N LEU A 4 -16.11 20.78 -17.94
CA LEU A 4 -16.13 19.37 -18.36
C LEU A 4 -15.39 19.15 -19.70
N PHE A 5 -15.46 20.13 -20.60
CA PHE A 5 -14.70 20.08 -21.85
C PHE A 5 -13.19 20.20 -21.61
N ALA A 6 -12.79 21.11 -20.71
CA ALA A 6 -11.39 21.23 -20.29
C ALA A 6 -10.87 19.92 -19.64
N LEU A 7 -11.66 19.28 -18.78
CA LEU A 7 -11.34 17.98 -18.19
C LEU A 7 -11.09 16.92 -19.28
N MET A 8 -11.99 16.80 -20.26
CA MET A 8 -11.84 15.83 -21.34
C MET A 8 -10.60 16.06 -22.20
N MET A 9 -10.22 17.32 -22.44
CA MET A 9 -8.99 17.66 -23.17
C MET A 9 -7.72 17.29 -22.38
N SER A 10 -7.78 17.29 -21.05
CA SER A 10 -6.66 16.87 -20.18
C SER A 10 -6.58 15.36 -19.93
N LEU A 11 -7.63 14.59 -20.22
CA LEU A 11 -7.69 13.14 -19.95
C LEU A 11 -6.52 12.34 -20.56
N PRO A 12 -6.09 12.58 -21.82
CA PRO A 12 -4.98 11.83 -22.40
C PRO A 12 -3.66 12.05 -21.64
N ALA A 13 -3.41 13.28 -21.18
CA ALA A 13 -2.23 13.60 -20.37
C ALA A 13 -2.33 12.99 -18.96
N LEU A 14 -3.51 13.05 -18.35
CA LEU A 14 -3.77 12.44 -17.04
C LEU A 14 -3.58 10.93 -17.07
N PHE A 15 -3.97 10.26 -18.16
CA PHE A 15 -3.80 8.83 -18.34
C PHE A 15 -2.32 8.41 -18.33
N ASN A 16 -1.45 9.16 -18.98
CA ASN A 16 0.00 8.88 -18.98
C ASN A 16 0.60 8.98 -17.57
N ILE A 17 0.21 9.99 -16.81
CA ILE A 17 0.63 10.15 -15.40
C ILE A 17 0.06 9.01 -14.55
N GLY A 18 -1.21 8.66 -14.76
CA GLY A 18 -1.88 7.56 -14.08
C GLY A 18 -1.22 6.20 -14.35
N LEU A 19 -0.78 5.94 -15.58
CA LEU A 19 -0.03 4.72 -15.94
C LEU A 19 1.32 4.67 -15.23
N LEU A 20 2.05 5.78 -15.19
CA LEU A 20 3.33 5.85 -14.47
C LEU A 20 3.11 5.61 -12.97
N LEU A 21 2.10 6.24 -12.38
CA LEU A 21 1.72 6.05 -10.98
C LEU A 21 1.34 4.59 -10.69
N PHE A 22 0.53 3.98 -11.56
CA PHE A 22 0.16 2.57 -11.45
C PHE A 22 1.38 1.64 -11.52
N LEU A 23 2.33 1.92 -12.41
CA LEU A 23 3.58 1.17 -12.50
C LEU A 23 4.39 1.24 -11.20
N VAL A 24 4.48 2.43 -10.59
CA VAL A 24 5.15 2.62 -9.30
C VAL A 24 4.44 1.82 -8.21
N MET A 25 3.10 1.95 -8.09
CA MET A 25 2.32 1.18 -7.11
C MET A 25 2.46 -0.33 -7.32
N PHE A 26 2.51 -0.80 -8.57
CA PHE A 26 2.72 -2.21 -8.88
C PHE A 26 4.05 -2.72 -8.35
N ILE A 27 5.14 -2.01 -8.63
CA ILE A 27 6.49 -2.37 -8.16
C ILE A 27 6.51 -2.44 -6.62
N TYR A 28 6.01 -1.39 -5.95
CA TYR A 28 5.98 -1.35 -4.49
C TYR A 28 5.05 -2.39 -3.87
N SER A 29 3.98 -2.82 -4.56
CA SER A 29 3.11 -3.89 -4.07
C SER A 29 3.87 -5.21 -3.97
N ILE A 30 4.63 -5.55 -5.02
CA ILE A 30 5.43 -6.79 -5.04
C ILE A 30 6.53 -6.75 -3.98
N PHE A 31 7.21 -5.61 -3.81
CA PHE A 31 8.17 -5.43 -2.72
C PHE A 31 7.52 -5.51 -1.34
N GLY A 32 6.34 -4.92 -1.16
CA GLY A 32 5.60 -4.96 0.09
C GLY A 32 5.22 -6.38 0.47
N MET A 33 4.72 -7.16 -0.48
CA MET A 33 4.37 -8.57 -0.24
C MET A 33 5.56 -9.41 0.20
N SER A 34 6.72 -9.26 -0.46
CA SER A 34 7.87 -10.11 -0.16
C SER A 34 8.53 -9.78 1.19
N ASN A 35 8.34 -8.57 1.72
CA ASN A 35 9.00 -8.12 2.94
C ASN A 35 8.05 -8.00 4.14
N PHE A 36 6.79 -7.60 3.92
CA PHE A 36 5.88 -7.17 4.98
C PHE A 36 4.63 -8.05 5.14
N ALA A 37 4.52 -9.16 4.40
CA ALA A 37 3.35 -10.05 4.48
C ALA A 37 3.09 -10.62 5.88
N TYR A 38 4.13 -10.84 6.68
CA TYR A 38 4.02 -11.47 8.01
C TYR A 38 4.27 -10.49 9.17
N VAL A 39 4.20 -9.19 8.88
CA VAL A 39 4.26 -8.18 9.94
C VAL A 39 3.05 -8.36 10.85
N LYS A 40 3.27 -8.22 12.17
CA LYS A 40 2.21 -8.32 13.16
C LYS A 40 1.10 -7.31 12.84
N LYS A 41 -0.15 -7.80 12.78
CA LYS A 41 -1.34 -6.97 12.53
C LYS A 41 -1.60 -6.06 13.73
N GLU A 42 -1.23 -4.78 13.61
CA GLU A 42 -1.46 -3.75 14.61
C GLU A 42 -1.66 -2.38 13.95
N SER A 43 -2.26 -1.44 14.70
CA SER A 43 -2.49 -0.06 14.27
C SER A 43 -3.30 0.05 12.97
N GLY A 44 -2.62 0.14 11.82
CA GLY A 44 -3.23 0.23 10.49
C GLY A 44 -3.11 -1.04 9.64
N ILE A 45 -2.46 -2.11 10.14
CA ILE A 45 -2.43 -3.40 9.46
C ILE A 45 -3.53 -4.30 10.03
N ASP A 46 -4.51 -4.66 9.19
CA ASP A 46 -5.64 -5.54 9.55
C ASP A 46 -5.87 -6.63 8.48
N ASP A 47 -7.04 -7.27 8.47
CA ASP A 47 -7.36 -8.35 7.52
C ASP A 47 -7.59 -7.88 6.07
N ILE A 48 -7.81 -6.57 5.85
CA ILE A 48 -8.06 -5.96 4.53
C ILE A 48 -6.86 -5.11 4.10
N PHE A 49 -6.34 -4.28 5.00
CA PHE A 49 -5.19 -3.40 4.79
C PHE A 49 -3.92 -4.09 5.27
N ASN A 50 -3.36 -4.96 4.44
CA ASN A 50 -2.09 -5.63 4.71
C ASN A 50 -1.29 -5.89 3.43
N PHE A 51 -0.12 -6.50 3.59
CA PHE A 51 0.75 -6.90 2.50
C PHE A 51 0.76 -8.42 2.25
N GLU A 52 -0.24 -9.17 2.73
CA GLU A 52 -0.30 -10.63 2.56
C GLU A 52 -0.57 -11.03 1.10
N THR A 53 -1.35 -10.23 0.38
CA THR A 53 -1.71 -10.48 -1.02
C THR A 53 -1.49 -9.25 -1.89
N PHE A 54 -1.42 -9.47 -3.21
CA PHE A 54 -1.25 -8.39 -4.19
C PHE A 54 -2.40 -7.39 -4.14
N GLY A 55 -3.65 -7.86 -4.03
CA GLY A 55 -4.82 -7.00 -3.96
C GLY A 55 -4.80 -6.11 -2.72
N ASN A 56 -4.53 -6.67 -1.55
CA ASN A 56 -4.43 -5.93 -0.30
C ASN A 56 -3.28 -4.90 -0.36
N SER A 57 -2.14 -5.29 -0.92
CA SER A 57 -0.97 -4.40 -1.07
C SER A 57 -1.27 -3.19 -1.97
N ILE A 58 -2.00 -3.40 -3.08
CA ILE A 58 -2.43 -2.32 -3.97
C ILE A 58 -3.40 -1.36 -3.25
N ILE A 59 -4.32 -1.88 -2.42
CA ILE A 59 -5.25 -1.05 -1.64
C ILE A 59 -4.48 -0.18 -0.64
N CYS A 60 -3.53 -0.76 0.11
CA CYS A 60 -2.66 -0.03 1.04
C CYS A 60 -1.87 1.08 0.33
N LEU A 61 -1.28 0.79 -0.83
CA LEU A 61 -0.50 1.79 -1.58
C LEU A 61 -1.37 2.86 -2.24
N PHE A 62 -2.60 2.52 -2.62
CA PHE A 62 -3.57 3.51 -3.10
C PHE A 62 -3.91 4.52 -2.00
N GLU A 63 -4.10 4.06 -0.76
CA GLU A 63 -4.31 4.95 0.39
C GLU A 63 -3.11 5.85 0.65
N ILE A 64 -1.90 5.28 0.74
CA ILE A 64 -0.65 6.02 0.98
C ILE A 64 -0.37 7.03 -0.14
N THR A 65 -0.82 6.80 -1.37
CA THR A 65 -0.67 7.76 -2.48
C THR A 65 -1.38 9.09 -2.18
N THR A 66 -2.43 9.07 -1.35
CA THR A 66 -3.10 10.28 -0.85
C THR A 66 -2.46 10.87 0.41
N SER A 67 -1.35 10.28 0.87
CA SER A 67 -0.64 10.57 2.12
C SER A 67 -1.48 10.32 3.39
N ALA A 68 -2.52 9.49 3.29
CA ALA A 68 -3.32 9.04 4.42
C ALA A 68 -2.81 7.67 4.93
N GLY A 69 -3.02 7.38 6.22
CA GLY A 69 -2.84 6.05 6.82
C GLY A 69 -1.41 5.50 6.86
N TRP A 70 -0.43 6.21 6.30
CA TRP A 70 0.96 5.73 6.20
C TRP A 70 1.62 5.52 7.56
N ASP A 71 1.26 6.31 8.56
CA ASP A 71 1.74 6.19 9.94
C ASP A 71 1.24 4.90 10.59
N GLY A 72 -0.02 4.54 10.35
CA GLY A 72 -0.63 3.30 10.83
C GLY A 72 -0.01 2.05 10.22
N LEU A 73 0.39 2.11 8.95
CA LEU A 73 1.10 1.03 8.25
C LEU A 73 2.58 0.94 8.68
N LEU A 74 3.23 2.07 8.96
CA LEU A 74 4.64 2.12 9.33
C LEU A 74 4.89 1.62 10.76
N ASN A 75 4.03 1.97 11.72
CA ASN A 75 4.19 1.61 13.13
C ASN A 75 4.52 0.11 13.37
N PRO A 76 3.72 -0.86 12.87
CA PRO A 76 4.01 -2.27 13.09
C PRO A 76 5.27 -2.76 12.35
N ILE A 77 5.68 -2.11 11.25
CA ILE A 77 6.90 -2.45 10.49
C ILE A 77 8.16 -2.10 11.29
N LEU A 78 8.10 -1.09 12.15
CA LEU A 78 9.24 -0.68 12.98
C LEU A 78 9.50 -1.63 14.17
N ASN A 79 8.53 -2.46 14.54
CA ASN A 79 8.64 -3.37 15.67
C ASN A 79 9.57 -4.55 15.35
N SER A 80 10.69 -4.66 16.06
CA SER A 80 11.78 -5.60 15.73
C SER A 80 12.12 -6.60 16.84
N ALA A 81 11.62 -6.42 18.06
CA ALA A 81 11.95 -7.27 19.20
C ALA A 81 10.75 -7.49 20.14
N PRO A 82 10.81 -8.53 21.00
CA PRO A 82 9.86 -8.70 22.10
C PRO A 82 9.88 -7.49 23.07
N PRO A 83 8.73 -7.08 23.64
CA PRO A 83 7.42 -7.75 23.62
C PRO A 83 6.55 -7.42 22.40
N ASP A 84 7.00 -6.51 21.52
CA ASP A 84 6.17 -5.96 20.45
C ASP A 84 6.06 -6.90 19.25
N CYS A 85 7.10 -7.68 18.95
CA CYS A 85 7.05 -8.77 17.97
C CYS A 85 7.68 -10.08 18.48
N ASP A 86 7.27 -11.21 17.90
CA ASP A 86 7.84 -12.53 18.17
C ASP A 86 8.59 -13.03 16.92
N PRO A 87 9.94 -13.06 16.95
CA PRO A 87 10.74 -13.51 15.81
C PRO A 87 10.67 -15.04 15.60
N HIS A 88 10.10 -15.79 16.55
CA HIS A 88 9.96 -17.24 16.49
C HIS A 88 8.54 -17.68 16.13
N LEU A 89 7.65 -16.73 15.82
CA LEU A 89 6.31 -17.05 15.35
C LEU A 89 6.37 -17.81 14.03
N GLU A 90 5.74 -18.97 13.97
CA GLU A 90 5.60 -19.71 12.72
C GLU A 90 4.65 -18.96 11.78
N ASN A 91 5.17 -18.60 10.60
CA ASN A 91 4.35 -18.00 9.56
C ASN A 91 3.39 -19.05 8.97
N PRO A 92 2.13 -18.73 8.68
CA PRO A 92 1.12 -19.67 8.20
C PRO A 92 1.29 -20.10 6.72
N GLY A 93 2.53 -20.24 6.24
CA GLY A 93 2.89 -20.56 4.84
C GLY A 93 3.51 -21.94 4.66
#